data_AF-A0A424SSC2-F1
#
_entry.id   AF-A0A424SSC2-F1
#
_cell.length_a   1.000
_cell.length_b   1.000
_cell.length_c   1.000
_cell.angle_alpha   90.00
_cell.angle_beta   90.00
_cell.angle_gamma   90.00
#
_symmetry.space_group_name_H-M   'P 1'
#
loop_
_entity.id
_entity.type
_entity.pdbx_description
1 polymer ?
#
loop_
_entity_poly.entity_id
_entity_poly.type
_entity_poly.pdbx_seq_one_letter_code
_entity_poly.pdbx_strand_id
1 'polypeptide(L)' 'MCNFGMDNKDCSLAIQVNEKAFNVKGTGIEDHGDSHAKDGFCNAVRVAKVSGKVNKNVFLADSFELQKN' A
#
# COMPACT_ATOMS: atom_id res chain seq x y z
N MET A 1 -3.34 0.69 -12.94
CA MET A 1 -1.95 0.21 -13.00
C MET A 1 -1.30 0.52 -11.66
N CYS A 2 -0.59 -0.43 -11.04
CA CYS A 2 0.04 -0.23 -9.72
C CYS A 2 1.46 0.32 -9.86
N ASN A 3 1.85 1.26 -8.99
CA ASN A 3 3.19 1.85 -8.96
C ASN A 3 4.32 0.82 -8.75
N PHE A 4 4.00 -0.34 -8.17
CA PHE A 4 4.97 -1.42 -7.93
C PHE A 4 4.96 -2.51 -9.03
N GLY A 5 4.30 -2.27 -10.17
CA GLY A 5 4.26 -3.22 -11.29
C GLY A 5 3.47 -4.51 -10.99
N MET A 6 2.60 -4.49 -9.98
CA MET A 6 1.76 -5.64 -9.62
C MET A 6 0.55 -5.77 -10.56
N ASP A 7 0.24 -7.00 -10.96
CA ASP A 7 -0.97 -7.35 -11.70
C ASP A 7 -2.16 -7.47 -10.73
N ASN A 8 -2.66 -6.31 -10.30
CA ASN A 8 -3.87 -6.23 -9.47
C ASN A 8 -5.05 -5.83 -10.36
N LYS A 9 -6.15 -6.59 -10.27
CA LYS A 9 -7.39 -6.34 -11.03
C LYS A 9 -8.12 -5.07 -10.59
N ASP A 10 -7.91 -4.66 -9.33
CA ASP A 10 -8.60 -3.55 -8.69
C ASP A 10 -7.59 -2.60 -7.99
N CYS A 11 -8.03 -1.39 -7.63
CA CYS A 11 -7.26 -0.42 -6.84
C CYS A 11 -6.95 -0.98 -5.44
N SER A 12 -5.85 -1.74 -5.36
CA SER A 12 -5.43 -2.48 -4.17
C SER A 12 -4.27 -1.76 -3.49
N LEU A 13 -4.32 -1.64 -2.16
CA LEU A 13 -3.20 -1.10 -1.40
C LEU A 13 -2.06 -2.12 -1.40
N ALA A 14 -0.86 -1.65 -1.69
CA ALA A 14 0.35 -2.46 -1.70
C ALA A 14 1.47 -1.70 -0.97
N ILE A 15 2.37 -2.46 -0.35
CA ILE A 15 3.62 -1.94 0.18
C ILE A 15 4.78 -2.64 -0.47
N GLN A 16 5.89 -1.92 -0.64
CA GLN A 16 7.17 -2.51 -1.01
C GLN A 16 8.09 -2.47 0.21
N VAL A 17 8.60 -3.63 0.61
CA VAL A 17 9.60 -3.75 1.66
C VAL A 17 10.84 -4.33 1.04
N ASN A 18 11.95 -3.58 1.10
CA ASN A 18 13.15 -3.81 0.29
C ASN A 18 12.78 -3.78 -1.21
N GLU A 19 12.86 -4.92 -1.89
CA GLU A 19 12.59 -5.05 -3.33
C GLU A 19 11.37 -5.94 -3.63
N LYS A 20 10.60 -6.31 -2.59
CA LYS A 20 9.42 -7.16 -2.74
C LYS A 20 8.15 -6.40 -2.40
N ALA A 21 7.20 -6.42 -3.33
CA ALA A 21 5.88 -5.87 -3.15
C ALA A 21 4.91 -6.90 -2.55
N PHE A 22 4.03 -6.43 -1.68
CA PHE A 22 3.02 -7.23 -0.99
C PHE A 22 1.68 -6.51 -1.08
N ASN A 23 0.62 -7.26 -1.36
CA ASN A 23 -0.74 -6.74 -1.20
C ASN A 23 -1.05 -6.59 0.28
N VAL A 24 -1.63 -5.45 0.65
CA VAL A 24 -2.03 -5.17 2.03
C VAL A 24 -3.47 -5.64 2.23
N LYS A 25 -3.72 -6.27 3.38
CA LYS A 25 -5.06 -6.53 3.92
C LYS A 25 -5.16 -5.98 5.33
N GLY A 26 -6.37 -5.57 5.72
CA GLY A 26 -6.65 -4.93 7.01
C GLY A 26 -6.94 -3.44 6.88
N THR A 27 -6.49 -2.82 5.80
CA THR A 27 -6.82 -1.43 5.42
C THR A 27 -6.74 -1.27 3.91
N GLY A 28 -7.51 -0.34 3.36
CA GLY A 28 -7.59 0.01 1.95
C GLY A 28 -6.96 1.37 1.64
N ILE A 29 -6.83 1.66 0.35
CA ILE A 29 -6.25 2.94 -0.11
C ILE A 29 -7.10 4.13 0.37
N GLU A 30 -8.43 3.99 0.25
CA GLU A 30 -9.40 5.03 0.62
C GLU A 30 -9.41 5.35 2.12
N ASP A 31 -8.95 4.43 2.98
CA ASP A 31 -8.84 4.66 4.42
C ASP A 31 -7.72 5.68 4.75
N HIS A 32 -6.83 5.93 3.79
CA HIS A 32 -5.64 6.76 3.97
C HIS A 32 -5.66 8.04 3.12
N GLY A 33 -6.80 8.34 2.48
CA GLY A 33 -7.01 9.52 1.66
C GLY A 33 -7.58 9.19 0.28
N ASP A 34 -7.76 10.21 -0.55
CA ASP A 34 -8.24 10.04 -1.92
C ASP A 34 -7.17 9.33 -2.77
N SER A 35 -7.47 8.11 -3.22
CA SER A 35 -6.54 7.30 -4.01
C SER A 35 -6.17 7.93 -5.36
N HIS A 36 -7.04 8.79 -5.90
CA HIS A 36 -6.91 9.44 -7.21
C HIS A 36 -6.45 10.89 -7.13
N ALA A 37 -6.26 11.45 -5.94
CA ALA A 37 -5.62 12.75 -5.77
C ALA A 37 -4.24 12.76 -6.45
N LYS A 38 -3.72 13.95 -6.77
CA LYS A 38 -2.37 14.08 -7.37
C LYS A 38 -1.30 13.35 -6.59
N ASP A 39 -1.50 13.27 -5.29
CA ASP A 39 -0.63 12.67 -4.31
C ASP A 39 -1.23 11.39 -3.71
N GLY A 40 -2.34 10.88 -4.26
CA GLY A 40 -2.96 9.61 -3.92
C GLY A 40 -2.12 8.41 -4.34
N PHE A 41 -2.37 7.26 -3.74
CA PHE A 41 -1.53 6.07 -3.90
C PHE A 41 -1.55 5.45 -5.31
N CYS A 42 -2.57 5.74 -6.12
CA CYS A 42 -2.58 5.34 -7.52
C CYS A 42 -1.59 6.20 -8.35
N ASN A 43 -1.27 7.41 -7.90
CA ASN A 43 -0.47 8.39 -8.63
C ASN A 43 0.94 8.59 -8.03
N ALA A 44 1.17 8.26 -6.76
CA ALA A 44 2.44 8.49 -6.09
C ALA A 44 2.84 7.33 -5.14
N VAL A 45 4.14 7.12 -4.99
CA VAL A 45 4.72 6.25 -3.95
C VAL A 45 4.99 7.09 -2.71
N ARG A 46 4.62 6.57 -1.55
CA ARG A 46 4.76 7.22 -0.24
C ARG A 46 5.44 6.31 0.76
N VAL A 47 6.12 6.92 1.73
CA VAL A 47 6.72 6.20 2.86
C VAL A 47 5.70 6.10 3.98
N ALA A 48 5.53 4.89 4.51
CA ALA A 48 4.67 4.62 5.65
C ALA A 48 5.42 3.75 6.66
N LYS A 49 5.09 3.94 7.94
CA LYS A 49 5.47 3.05 9.02
C LYS A 49 4.34 2.05 9.20
N VAL A 50 4.66 0.76 9.06
CA VAL A 50 3.66 -0.32 9.10
C VAL A 50 4.05 -1.38 10.12
N SER A 51 3.06 -1.98 10.76
CA SER A 51 3.22 -3.14 11.64
C SER A 51 2.22 -4.21 11.21
N GLY A 52 2.63 -5.48 11.23
CA GLY A 52 1.81 -6.55 10.71
C GLY A 52 2.56 -7.86 10.51
N LYS A 53 1.90 -8.80 9.84
CA LYS A 53 2.45 -10.13 9.52
C LYS A 53 2.41 -10.39 8.02
N VAL A 54 3.48 -10.93 7.48
CA VAL A 54 3.50 -11.43 6.10
C VAL A 54 3.02 -12.88 6.10
N ASN A 55 1.98 -13.18 5.33
CA ASN A 55 1.54 -14.53 5.04
C ASN A 55 1.63 -14.79 3.53
N LYS A 56 2.60 -15.61 3.12
CA LYS A 56 2.95 -15.85 1.72
C LYS A 56 3.33 -14.55 0.99
N ASN A 57 2.40 -13.97 0.22
CA ASN A 57 2.59 -12.73 -0.55
C ASN A 57 1.62 -11.61 -0.14
N VAL A 58 0.96 -11.76 1.01
CA VAL A 58 0.02 -10.76 1.55
C VAL A 58 0.56 -10.26 2.89
N PHE A 59 0.60 -8.95 3.05
CA PHE A 59 0.87 -8.30 4.31
C PHE A 59 -0.45 -8.03 5.03
N LEU A 60 -0.64 -8.64 6.19
CA LEU A 60 -1.76 -8.40 7.09
C LEU A 60 -1.36 -7.25 8.00
N ALA A 61 -1.93 -6.07 7.77
CA ALA A 61 -1.62 -4.85 8.51
C ALA A 61 -2.38 -4.81 9.84
N ASP A 62 -1.63 -4.62 10.93
CA ASP A 62 -2.16 -4.26 12.25
C ASP A 62 -2.12 -2.73 12.44
N SER A 63 -1.12 -2.06 11.86
CA SER A 63 -1.03 -0.59 11.84
C SER A 63 -0.46 -0.08 10.51
N PHE A 64 -0.98 1.04 10.04
CA PHE A 64 -0.50 1.72 8.83
C PHE A 64 -0.49 3.23 9.06
N GLU A 65 0.70 3.82 9.18
CA GLU A 65 0.89 5.25 9.44
C GLU A 65 1.73 5.88 8.32
N LEU A 66 1.08 6.68 7.51
CA LEU A 66 1.71 7.47 6.45
C LEU A 66 2.67 8.48 7.08
N GLN A 67 3.94 8.48 6.67
CA GLN A 67 4.90 9.45 7.17
C GLN A 67 4.62 10.81 6.50
N LYS A 68 4.54 11.85 7.32
CA LYS A 68 4.48 13.23 6.82
C LYS A 68 5.90 13.61 6.37
N ASN A 69 6.02 14.10 5.14
CA ASN A 69 7.22 14.82 4.71
C ASN A 69 7.38 16.12 5.49
#